data_AF-A0A7S2JY15-F1
#
_entry.id   AF-A0A7S2JY15-F1
#
_cell.length_a   1.000
_cell.length_b   1.000
_cell.length_c   1.000
_cell.angle_alpha   90.00
_cell.angle_beta   90.00
_cell.angle_gamma   90.00
#
_symmetry.space_group_name_H-M   'P 1'
#
loop_
_entity.id
_entity.type
_entity.pdbx_description
1 polymer ?
#
loop_
_entity_poly.entity_id
_entity_poly.type
_entity_poly.pdbx_seq_one_letter_code
_entity_poly.pdbx_strand_id
1 'polypeptide(L)'
;ADAKYEKQSESFYLGYYALIAVVLGIVTFLRSYLLARFGVHASFILHKNVLASVLHAPMSFFDTTPTGRILSRFSKDLYAVDLELSDYLDFFLYCSLFILVSFGSITFVTPWFGIAIFPIMFIYIKILNYFREVSRETKRLE
;
A
#
# COMPACT_ATOMS: atom_id res chain seq x y z
N ALA A 1 51.96 1.57 5.40
CA ALA A 1 50.53 1.24 5.24
C ALA A 1 50.11 0.77 6.62
N ASP A 2 49.82 1.69 7.54
CA ASP A 2 49.81 1.33 8.97
C ASP A 2 48.85 2.21 9.79
N ALA A 3 47.97 1.53 10.52
CA ALA A 3 47.53 1.78 11.89
C ALA A 3 46.63 2.99 12.25
N LYS A 4 46.18 3.84 11.30
CA LYS A 4 45.20 4.91 11.63
C LYS A 4 43.73 4.55 11.39
N TYR A 5 43.48 3.44 10.70
CA TYR A 5 42.12 2.93 10.41
C TYR A 5 41.75 1.68 11.22
N GLU A 6 42.68 1.12 11.98
CA GLU A 6 42.53 -0.20 12.63
C GLU A 6 41.93 -0.13 14.05
N LYS A 7 41.49 1.07 14.47
CA LYS A 7 40.94 1.30 15.81
C LYS A 7 39.82 2.35 15.88
N GLN A 8 39.10 2.60 14.79
CA GLN A 8 37.69 2.98 14.97
C GLN A 8 37.00 1.69 15.42
N SER A 9 36.57 1.65 16.69
CA SER A 9 36.14 0.42 17.33
C SER A 9 35.03 -0.23 16.50
N GLU A 10 35.16 -1.52 16.20
CA GLU A 10 34.08 -2.31 15.59
C GLU A 10 32.75 -2.11 16.34
N SER A 11 32.84 -1.86 17.64
CA SER A 11 31.74 -1.47 18.54
C SER A 11 31.01 -0.19 18.11
N PHE A 12 31.69 0.79 17.52
CA PHE A 12 31.07 2.02 17.00
C PHE A 12 30.19 1.73 15.77
N TYR A 13 30.68 0.94 14.81
CA TYR A 13 29.90 0.53 13.64
C TYR A 13 28.73 -0.36 14.04
N LEU A 14 28.95 -1.33 14.93
CA LEU A 14 27.89 -2.17 15.49
C LEU A 14 26.83 -1.34 16.22
N GLY A 15 27.24 -0.34 17.00
CA GLY A 15 26.33 0.60 17.67
C GLY A 15 25.49 1.40 16.67
N TYR A 16 26.08 1.83 15.56
CA TYR A 16 25.37 2.56 14.50
C TYR A 16 24.34 1.68 13.78
N TYR A 17 24.70 0.44 13.42
CA TYR A 17 23.75 -0.52 12.83
C TYR A 17 22.62 -0.87 13.80
N ALA A 18 22.93 -1.05 15.10
CA ALA A 18 21.93 -1.28 16.13
C ALA A 18 20.96 -0.11 16.25
N LEU A 19 21.46 1.14 16.20
CA LEU A 19 20.61 2.34 16.22
C LEU A 19 19.69 2.38 15.00
N ILE A 20 20.21 2.11 13.79
CA ILE A 20 19.39 2.05 12.57
C ILE A 20 18.31 0.97 12.72
N ALA A 21 18.64 -0.21 13.22
CA ALA A 21 17.68 -1.30 13.43
C ALA A 21 16.58 -0.90 14.41
N VAL A 22 16.91 -0.23 15.51
CA VAL A 22 15.92 0.28 16.49
C VAL A 22 15.02 1.34 15.85
N VAL A 23 15.59 2.29 15.11
CA VAL A 23 14.82 3.31 14.40
C VAL A 23 13.88 2.67 13.37
N LEU A 24 14.37 1.72 12.57
CA LEU A 24 13.55 0.96 11.62
C LEU A 24 12.41 0.21 12.31
N GLY A 25 12.68 -0.41 13.46
CA GLY A 25 11.66 -1.09 14.27
C GLY A 25 10.57 -0.14 14.73
N ILE A 26 10.94 1.03 15.28
CA ILE A 26 9.99 2.05 15.74
C ILE A 26 9.17 2.58 14.56
N VAL A 27 9.81 2.90 13.43
CA VAL A 27 9.13 3.40 12.23
C VAL A 27 8.15 2.36 11.68
N THR A 28 8.56 1.09 11.62
CA THR A 28 7.69 0.00 11.14
C THR A 28 6.50 -0.21 12.07
N PHE A 29 6.73 -0.17 13.38
CA PHE A 29 5.66 -0.25 14.37
C PHE A 29 4.68 0.92 14.24
N LEU A 30 5.19 2.15 14.13
CA LEU A 30 4.36 3.33 13.98
C LEU A 30 3.56 3.29 12.67
N ARG A 31 4.18 2.85 11.57
CA ARG A 31 3.51 2.66 10.28
C ARG A 31 2.34 1.69 10.41
N SER A 32 2.57 0.50 10.97
CA SER A 32 1.52 -0.51 11.15
C SER A 32 0.41 -0.03 12.08
N TYR A 33 0.76 0.67 13.17
CA TYR A 33 -0.21 1.25 14.09
C TYR A 33 -1.08 2.33 13.43
N LEU A 34 -0.45 3.25 12.69
CA LEU A 34 -1.15 4.32 11.98
C LEU A 34 -2.09 3.73 10.92
N LEU A 35 -1.61 2.77 10.12
CA LEU A 35 -2.44 2.14 9.10
C LEU A 35 -3.66 1.44 9.71
N ALA A 36 -3.47 0.66 10.78
CA ALA A 36 -4.58 0.03 11.50
C ALA A 36 -5.57 1.08 12.04
N ARG A 37 -5.05 2.19 12.58
CA ARG A 37 -5.90 3.27 13.09
C ARG A 37 -6.69 3.96 11.98
N PHE A 38 -6.06 4.23 10.83
CA PHE A 38 -6.72 4.81 9.67
C PHE A 38 -7.76 3.86 9.08
N GLY A 39 -7.46 2.56 8.98
CA GLY A 39 -8.40 1.54 8.51
C GLY A 39 -9.67 1.51 9.36
N VAL A 40 -9.53 1.43 10.68
CA VAL A 40 -10.69 1.45 11.61
C VAL A 40 -11.47 2.76 11.51
N HIS A 41 -10.79 3.90 11.39
CA HIS A 41 -11.46 5.19 11.27
C HIS A 41 -12.23 5.33 9.95
N ALA A 42 -11.64 4.89 8.84
CA ALA A 42 -12.26 4.89 7.53
C ALA A 42 -13.49 3.97 7.49
N SER A 43 -13.35 2.74 8.03
CA SER A 43 -14.45 1.79 8.21
C SER A 43 -15.63 2.42 8.95
N PHE A 44 -15.36 3.06 10.09
CA PHE A 44 -16.40 3.68 10.90
C PHE A 44 -17.16 4.80 10.15
N ILE A 45 -16.44 5.66 9.42
CA ILE A 45 -17.04 6.72 8.63
C ILE A 45 -17.89 6.14 7.49
N LEU A 46 -17.37 5.16 6.75
CA LEU A 46 -18.07 4.53 5.65
C LEU A 46 -19.33 3.80 6.14
N HIS A 47 -19.22 3.03 7.22
CA HIS A 47 -20.36 2.34 7.80
C HIS A 47 -21.45 3.31 8.25
N LYS A 48 -21.08 4.40 8.94
CA LYS A 48 -22.02 5.44 9.35
C LYS A 48 -22.73 6.09 8.16
N ASN A 49 -21.99 6.39 7.09
CA ASN A 49 -22.55 7.03 5.90
C ASN A 49 -23.51 6.10 5.15
N VAL A 50 -23.15 4.83 4.98
CA VAL A 50 -24.01 3.84 4.31
C VAL A 50 -25.27 3.58 5.15
N LEU A 51 -25.12 3.43 6.47
CA LEU A 51 -26.26 3.27 7.39
C LEU A 51 -27.21 4.46 7.33
N ALA A 52 -26.69 5.69 7.40
CA ALA A 52 -27.50 6.89 7.29
C ALA A 52 -28.24 6.96 5.94
N SER A 53 -27.56 6.64 4.83
CA SER A 53 -28.17 6.64 3.50
C SER A 53 -29.29 5.61 3.37
N VAL A 54 -29.15 4.43 3.98
CA VAL A 54 -30.16 3.37 3.91
C VAL A 54 -31.36 3.72 4.78
N LEU A 55 -31.15 4.28 5.98
CA LEU A 55 -32.24 4.70 6.86
C LEU A 55 -33.10 5.84 6.27
N HIS A 56 -32.52 6.68 5.40
CA HIS A 56 -33.25 7.75 4.70
C HIS A 56 -33.78 7.33 3.32
N ALA A 57 -33.61 6.07 2.92
CA ALA A 57 -34.09 5.60 1.63
C ALA A 57 -35.64 5.48 1.62
N PRO A 58 -36.32 5.79 0.49
CA PRO A 58 -37.76 5.66 0.39
C PRO A 58 -38.19 4.19 0.47
N MET A 59 -39.44 3.93 0.89
CA MET A 59 -39.95 2.56 1.04
C MET A 59 -39.92 1.77 -0.28
N SER A 60 -40.08 2.44 -1.42
CA SER A 60 -39.93 1.84 -2.76
C SER A 60 -38.56 1.21 -3.01
N PHE A 61 -37.50 1.68 -2.35
CA PHE A 61 -36.17 1.06 -2.41
C PHE A 61 -36.17 -0.31 -1.72
N PHE A 62 -36.84 -0.43 -0.58
CA PHE A 62 -36.94 -1.69 0.16
C PHE A 62 -37.87 -2.71 -0.51
N ASP A 63 -38.88 -2.24 -1.24
CA ASP A 63 -39.80 -3.12 -1.99
C ASP A 63 -39.16 -3.69 -3.27
N THR A 64 -38.28 -2.93 -3.91
CA THR A 64 -37.61 -3.35 -5.16
C THR A 64 -36.28 -4.06 -4.94
N THR A 65 -35.63 -3.82 -3.80
CA THR A 65 -34.31 -4.38 -3.50
C THR A 65 -34.43 -5.48 -2.45
N PRO A 66 -34.08 -6.73 -2.74
CA PRO A 66 -34.20 -7.81 -1.76
C PRO A 66 -33.28 -7.53 -0.57
N THR A 67 -33.81 -7.69 0.65
CA THR A 67 -33.08 -7.43 1.90
C THR A 67 -31.74 -8.18 1.98
N GLY A 68 -31.66 -9.37 1.40
CA GLY A 68 -30.41 -10.15 1.29
C GLY A 68 -29.29 -9.44 0.50
N ARG A 69 -29.63 -8.63 -0.51
CA ARG A 69 -28.64 -7.83 -1.25
C ARG A 69 -28.10 -6.69 -0.40
N ILE A 70 -28.96 -6.04 0.39
CA ILE A 70 -28.54 -4.98 1.33
C ILE A 70 -27.59 -5.57 2.37
N LEU A 71 -27.95 -6.73 2.95
CA LEU A 71 -27.09 -7.44 3.91
C LEU A 71 -25.75 -7.87 3.29
N SER A 72 -25.75 -8.36 2.05
CA SER A 72 -24.51 -8.71 1.34
C SER A 72 -23.58 -7.51 1.16
N ARG A 73 -24.12 -6.30 0.92
CA ARG A 73 -23.33 -5.08 0.81
C ARG A 73 -22.76 -4.64 2.17
N PHE A 74 -23.56 -4.69 3.23
CA PHE A 74 -23.11 -4.35 4.58
C PHE A 74 -22.10 -5.34 5.16
N SER A 75 -22.19 -6.62 4.77
CA SER A 75 -21.30 -7.66 5.28
C SER A 75 -20.07 -7.81 4.39
N LYS A 76 -20.25 -8.22 3.12
CA LYS A 76 -19.15 -8.61 2.24
C LYS A 76 -18.37 -7.41 1.71
N ASP A 77 -19.06 -6.39 1.22
CA ASP A 77 -18.37 -5.24 0.62
C ASP A 77 -17.73 -4.36 1.69
N LEU A 78 -18.38 -4.21 2.84
CA LEU A 78 -17.80 -3.47 3.97
C LEU A 78 -16.55 -4.18 4.50
N TYR A 79 -16.59 -5.51 4.63
CA TYR A 79 -15.41 -6.31 5.00
C TYR A 79 -14.25 -6.14 4.00
N ALA A 80 -14.54 -6.16 2.70
CA ALA A 80 -13.53 -5.94 1.67
C ALA A 80 -12.89 -4.54 1.76
N VAL A 81 -13.70 -3.52 2.07
CA VAL A 81 -13.19 -2.15 2.23
C VAL A 81 -12.42 -1.97 3.54
N ASP A 82 -12.76 -2.71 4.58
CA ASP A 82 -12.16 -2.53 5.91
C ASP A 82 -10.83 -3.27 6.05
N LEU A 83 -10.73 -4.49 5.50
CA LEU A 83 -9.56 -5.34 5.65
C LEU A 83 -8.76 -5.43 4.36
N GLU A 84 -9.38 -5.84 3.26
CA GLU A 84 -8.64 -6.07 2.00
C GLU A 84 -8.08 -4.76 1.43
N LEU A 85 -8.85 -3.67 1.44
CA LEU A 85 -8.37 -2.39 0.93
C LEU A 85 -7.19 -1.86 1.74
N SER A 86 -7.22 -2.00 3.07
CA SER A 86 -6.12 -1.56 3.93
C SER A 86 -4.83 -2.33 3.63
N ASP A 87 -4.93 -3.66 3.47
CA ASP A 87 -3.80 -4.52 3.13
C ASP A 87 -3.25 -4.20 1.73
N TYR A 88 -4.12 -3.98 0.74
CA TYR A 88 -3.70 -3.58 -0.61
C TYR A 88 -3.03 -2.21 -0.63
N LEU A 89 -3.53 -1.25 0.17
CA LEU A 89 -2.90 0.06 0.30
C LEU A 89 -1.52 -0.06 0.94
N ASP A 90 -1.36 -0.89 1.97
CA ASP A 90 -0.05 -1.11 2.61
C ASP A 90 0.97 -1.64 1.60
N PHE A 91 0.57 -2.69 0.87
CA PHE A 91 1.42 -3.32 -0.13
C PHE A 91 1.74 -2.36 -1.27
N PHE A 92 0.76 -1.59 -1.76
CA PHE A 92 0.97 -0.59 -2.79
C PHE A 92 1.96 0.50 -2.35
N LEU A 93 1.82 1.03 -1.13
CA LEU A 93 2.73 2.02 -0.58
C LEU A 93 4.15 1.45 -0.43
N TYR A 94 4.26 0.23 0.09
CA TYR A 94 5.55 -0.46 0.22
C TYR A 94 6.23 -0.62 -1.14
N CYS A 95 5.55 -1.19 -2.14
CA CYS A 95 6.09 -1.39 -3.47
C CYS A 95 6.47 -0.06 -4.15
N SER A 96 5.60 0.95 -4.06
CA SER A 96 5.86 2.26 -4.67
C SER A 96 7.12 2.92 -4.09
N LEU A 97 7.21 2.98 -2.76
CA LEU A 97 8.38 3.54 -2.08
C LEU A 97 9.64 2.72 -2.33
N PHE A 98 9.55 1.40 -2.31
CA PHE A 98 10.67 0.51 -2.61
C PHE A 98 11.22 0.75 -4.01
N ILE A 99 10.36 0.85 -5.02
CA ILE A 99 10.75 1.13 -6.40
C ILE A 99 11.43 2.51 -6.50
N LEU A 100 10.85 3.55 -5.88
CA LEU A 100 11.43 4.90 -5.88
C LEU A 100 12.83 4.93 -5.24
N VAL A 101 12.98 4.30 -4.07
CA VAL A 101 14.26 4.23 -3.36
C VAL A 101 15.28 3.41 -4.15
N SER A 102 14.86 2.29 -4.73
CA SER A 102 15.74 1.41 -5.51
C SER A 102 16.27 2.12 -6.76
N PHE A 103 15.39 2.76 -7.54
CA PHE A 103 15.82 3.56 -8.70
C PHE A 103 16.65 4.78 -8.32
N GLY A 104 16.30 5.45 -7.22
CA GLY A 104 17.08 6.57 -6.68
C GLY A 104 18.50 6.14 -6.30
N SER A 105 18.64 5.01 -5.61
CA SER A 105 19.93 4.44 -5.20
C SER A 105 20.78 4.04 -6.42
N ILE A 106 20.19 3.38 -7.42
CA ILE A 106 20.89 3.00 -8.66
C ILE A 106 21.40 4.25 -9.40
N THR A 107 20.56 5.28 -9.52
CA THR A 107 20.93 6.53 -10.21
C THR A 107 22.00 7.30 -9.44
N PHE A 108 21.97 7.24 -8.11
CA PHE A 108 23.00 7.87 -7.26
C PHE A 108 24.38 7.22 -7.45
N VAL A 109 24.45 5.89 -7.51
CA VAL A 109 25.71 5.16 -7.72
C VAL A 109 26.21 5.26 -9.16
N THR A 110 25.30 5.15 -10.14
CA THR A 110 25.63 5.17 -11.57
C THR A 110 24.70 6.14 -12.32
N PRO A 111 25.05 7.43 -12.42
CA PRO A 111 24.18 8.46 -13.00
C PRO A 111 23.75 8.18 -14.45
N TRP A 112 24.65 7.62 -15.26
CA TRP A 112 24.37 7.27 -16.66
C TRP A 112 23.24 6.26 -16.84
N PHE A 113 22.99 5.41 -15.83
CA PHE A 113 21.93 4.40 -15.88
C PHE A 113 20.54 5.04 -15.86
N GLY A 114 20.40 6.27 -15.37
CA GLY A 114 19.14 7.01 -15.37
C GLY A 114 18.54 7.20 -16.76
N ILE A 115 19.39 7.31 -17.80
CA ILE A 115 18.93 7.43 -19.20
C ILE A 115 18.23 6.15 -19.65
N ALA A 116 18.71 4.98 -19.23
CA ALA A 116 18.12 3.69 -19.57
C ALA A 116 16.79 3.41 -18.84
N ILE A 117 16.55 4.06 -17.70
CA ILE A 117 15.29 3.92 -16.95
C ILE A 117 14.10 4.46 -17.76
N PHE A 118 14.26 5.60 -18.45
CA PHE A 118 13.19 6.22 -19.23
C PHE A 118 12.54 5.28 -20.27
N PRO A 119 13.29 4.65 -21.21
CA PRO A 119 12.70 3.76 -22.20
C PRO A 119 12.11 2.48 -21.57
N ILE A 120 12.73 1.95 -20.52
CA ILE A 120 12.20 0.79 -19.79
C ILE A 120 10.85 1.13 -19.14
N MET A 121 10.75 2.29 -18.50
CA MET A 121 9.53 2.74 -17.84
C MET A 121 8.41 2.97 -18.89
N PHE A 122 8.74 3.54 -20.05
CA PHE A 122 7.79 3.68 -21.15
C PHE A 122 7.22 2.34 -21.62
N ILE A 123 8.09 1.34 -21.86
CA ILE A 123 7.67 -0.02 -22.24
C ILE A 123 6.83 -0.65 -21.12
N TYR A 124 7.25 -0.50 -19.87
CA TYR A 124 6.53 -1.00 -18.71
C TYR A 124 5.10 -0.44 -18.63
N ILE A 125 4.90 0.88 -18.80
CA ILE A 125 3.55 1.47 -18.81
C ILE A 125 2.69 0.90 -19.94
N LYS A 126 3.26 0.69 -21.12
CA LYS A 126 2.51 0.11 -22.25
C LYS A 126 2.04 -1.31 -21.92
N ILE A 127 2.93 -2.13 -21.40
CA ILE A 127 2.59 -3.50 -20.96
C ILE A 127 1.57 -3.47 -19.82
N LEU A 128 1.77 -2.58 -18.83
CA LEU A 128 0.87 -2.46 -17.67
C LEU A 128 -0.54 -2.08 -18.10
N ASN A 129 -0.70 -1.12 -19.02
CA ASN A 129 -2.02 -0.71 -19.51
C ASN A 129 -2.70 -1.86 -20.26
N TYR A 130 -1.97 -2.55 -21.14
CA TYR A 130 -2.49 -3.74 -21.83
C TYR A 130 -2.92 -4.84 -20.84
N PHE A 131 -2.06 -5.16 -19.88
CA PHE A 131 -2.35 -6.17 -18.86
C PHE A 131 -3.54 -5.78 -17.98
N ARG A 132 -3.69 -4.49 -17.65
CA ARG A 132 -4.82 -3.99 -16.85
C ARG A 132 -6.15 -4.16 -17.59
N GLU A 133 -6.18 -3.97 -18.89
CA GLU A 133 -7.38 -4.22 -19.71
C GLU A 133 -7.73 -5.71 -19.70
N VAL A 134 -6.76 -6.57 -20.05
CA VAL A 134 -6.95 -8.03 -20.06
C VAL A 134 -7.39 -8.56 -18.71
N SER A 135 -6.73 -8.15 -17.62
CA SER A 135 -7.05 -8.58 -16.26
C SER A 135 -8.47 -8.20 -15.84
N ARG A 136 -8.97 -7.02 -16.25
CA ARG A 136 -10.34 -6.59 -15.97
C ARG A 136 -11.37 -7.44 -16.72
N GLU A 137 -11.06 -7.85 -17.95
CA GLU A 137 -11.93 -8.72 -18.73
C GLU A 137 -11.94 -10.14 -18.17
N THR A 138 -10.78 -10.71 -17.83
CA THR A 138 -10.68 -12.02 -17.17
C THR A 138 -11.51 -12.05 -15.88
N LYS A 139 -11.38 -11.05 -15.01
CA LYS A 139 -12.12 -10.97 -13.75
C LYS A 139 -13.63 -10.73 -13.90
N ARG A 140 -14.11 -10.40 -15.11
CA ARG A 140 -15.54 -10.34 -15.43
C ARG A 140 -16.10 -11.68 -15.91
N LEU A 141 -15.24 -12.54 -16.45
CA LEU A 141 -15.60 -13.88 -16.93
C LEU A 141 -15.60 -14.91 -15.79
N GLU A 142 -14.80 -14.65 -14.75
CA GLU A 142 -14.87 -15.31 -13.44
C GLU A 142 -16.09 -14.83 -12.63
#